data_AF-A0A0Q0C6C8-F1
#
_entry.id   AF-A0A0Q0C6C8-F1
#
_cell.length_a   1.000
_cell.length_b   1.000
_cell.length_c   1.000
_cell.angle_alpha   90.00
_cell.angle_beta   90.00
_cell.angle_gamma   90.00
#
_symmetry.space_group_name_H-M   'P 1'
#
loop_
_entity.id
_entity.type
_entity.pdbx_description
1 polymer ?
#
loop_
_entity_poly.entity_id
_entity_poly.type
_entity_poly.pdbx_seq_one_letter_code
_entity_poly.pdbx_strand_id
1 'polypeptide(L)'
;PPMSVPHLDTRVLDGKRMILFGPFATFSTKFLKEGSYFDLAASMTLHNVWPMMRVGVREFDLVQYLAGQLMQSDDDRFDALKAYFPNAKKEDWRLWQAGQRVQIIKKDEDQGGVLKLGTEVVASKDGSIAGLLGASPGASTAAPIMLDLMQKVFKNKLASAPWQDKLRQIVPSYGTHLNEDPDKVVEEWRYTSELLQLTPPPDIDRQPGANPPIDPIKQPHVDTDPDLQL
;
A
#
# COMPACT_ATOMS: atom_id res chain seq x y z
N PRO A 1 6.01 -0.44 6.05
CA PRO A 1 6.88 -0.76 4.89
C PRO A 1 6.03 -1.14 3.67
N PRO A 2 6.45 -0.84 2.42
CA PRO A 2 5.89 -1.54 1.27
C PRO A 2 5.95 -3.04 1.58
N MET A 3 4.87 -3.78 1.33
CA MET A 3 4.66 -5.19 1.75
C MET A 3 5.67 -6.20 1.15
N SER A 4 6.82 -5.73 0.67
CA SER A 4 7.94 -6.45 0.10
C SER A 4 9.04 -6.81 1.11
N VAL A 5 8.94 -6.35 2.36
CA VAL A 5 9.91 -6.65 3.43
C VAL A 5 9.39 -7.80 4.31
N PRO A 6 10.26 -8.75 4.71
CA PRO A 6 9.88 -9.83 5.61
C PRO A 6 9.26 -9.35 6.92
N HIS A 7 8.15 -9.96 7.32
CA HIS A 7 7.43 -9.72 8.57
C HIS A 7 6.84 -11.04 9.10
N LEU A 8 6.51 -11.05 10.40
CA LEU A 8 5.82 -12.17 11.06
C LEU A 8 4.32 -11.90 11.10
N ASP A 9 3.54 -12.84 10.56
CA ASP A 9 2.09 -12.76 10.48
C ASP A 9 1.46 -13.99 11.13
N THR A 10 0.47 -13.79 12.01
CA THR A 10 -0.38 -14.89 12.48
C THR A 10 -1.55 -15.08 11.53
N ARG A 11 -1.80 -16.33 11.10
CA ARG A 11 -2.93 -16.70 10.25
C ARG A 11 -3.72 -17.85 10.88
N VAL A 12 -5.02 -17.88 10.64
CA VAL A 12 -5.87 -19.03 10.98
C VAL A 12 -6.34 -19.66 9.68
N LEU A 13 -5.80 -20.83 9.34
CA LEU A 13 -6.22 -21.61 8.18
C LEU A 13 -6.86 -22.91 8.66
N ASP A 14 -8.08 -23.21 8.18
CA ASP A 14 -8.85 -24.40 8.55
C ASP A 14 -8.95 -24.62 10.08
N GLY A 15 -9.15 -23.52 10.82
CA GLY A 15 -9.25 -23.53 12.28
C GLY A 15 -7.91 -23.70 13.01
N LYS A 16 -6.79 -23.85 12.29
CA LYS A 16 -5.45 -23.95 12.88
C LYS A 16 -4.73 -22.62 12.82
N ARG A 17 -4.24 -22.18 13.98
CA ARG A 17 -3.34 -21.02 14.08
C ARG A 17 -1.97 -21.41 13.55
N MET A 18 -1.46 -20.60 12.63
CA MET A 18 -0.13 -20.74 12.02
C MET A 18 0.58 -19.39 12.05
N ILE A 19 1.91 -19.44 12.01
CA ILE A 19 2.75 -18.25 11.88
C ILE A 19 3.42 -18.33 10.53
N LEU A 20 3.40 -17.22 9.79
CA LEU A 20 4.08 -17.08 8.51
C LEU A 20 5.17 -16.02 8.65
N PHE A 21 6.29 -16.27 7.98
CA PHE A 21 7.38 -15.31 7.85
C PHE A 21 7.71 -15.09 6.38
N GLY A 22 7.83 -13.83 5.98
CA GLY A 22 8.11 -13.43 4.60
C GLY A 22 7.39 -12.12 4.25
N PRO A 23 7.19 -11.81 2.96
CA PRO A 23 7.50 -12.62 1.80
C PRO A 23 9.00 -12.62 1.45
N PHE A 24 9.48 -13.74 0.91
CA PHE A 24 10.73 -13.79 0.14
C PHE A 24 10.39 -13.66 -1.34
N ALA A 25 11.10 -12.80 -2.06
CA ALA A 25 10.77 -12.56 -3.45
C ALA A 25 11.11 -13.77 -4.34
N THR A 26 10.18 -14.13 -5.21
CA THR A 26 10.33 -15.14 -6.27
C THR A 26 10.02 -14.52 -7.63
N PHE A 27 10.57 -15.07 -8.71
CA PHE A 27 10.38 -14.56 -10.06
C PHE A 27 9.63 -15.57 -10.91
N SER A 28 8.61 -15.10 -11.63
CA SER A 28 7.87 -15.88 -12.60
C SER A 28 7.43 -14.98 -13.74
N THR A 29 7.45 -15.51 -14.96
CA THR A 29 6.90 -14.83 -16.15
C THR A 29 5.41 -15.10 -16.35
N LYS A 30 4.81 -15.98 -15.53
CA LYS A 30 3.37 -16.25 -15.50
C LYS A 30 2.63 -15.12 -14.79
N PHE A 31 1.50 -14.70 -15.33
CA PHE A 31 0.64 -13.71 -14.69
C PHE A 31 -0.44 -14.34 -13.82
N LEU A 32 -0.82 -15.59 -14.12
CA LEU A 32 -1.80 -16.39 -13.37
C LEU A 32 -1.17 -17.69 -12.87
N LYS A 33 -1.79 -18.29 -11.84
CA LYS A 33 -1.31 -19.56 -11.25
C LYS A 33 -1.17 -20.66 -12.31
N GLU A 34 -2.21 -20.79 -13.13
CA GLU A 34 -2.27 -21.69 -14.28
C GLU A 34 -1.97 -20.96 -15.61
N GLY A 35 -1.23 -19.85 -15.56
CA GLY A 35 -0.85 -19.05 -16.72
C GLY A 35 0.33 -19.62 -17.52
N SER A 36 0.69 -18.93 -18.60
CA SER A 36 1.78 -19.34 -19.48
C SER A 36 3.10 -18.68 -19.10
N TYR A 37 4.21 -19.40 -19.26
CA TYR A 37 5.54 -18.79 -19.14
C TYR A 37 5.81 -17.73 -20.22
N PHE A 38 4.97 -17.66 -21.25
CA PHE A 38 5.02 -16.64 -22.28
C PHE A 38 4.13 -15.43 -21.98
N ASP A 39 3.42 -15.37 -20.84
CA ASP A 39 2.50 -14.25 -20.52
C ASP A 39 3.23 -12.90 -20.59
N LEU A 40 4.42 -12.80 -19.98
CA LEU A 40 5.24 -11.59 -20.03
C LEU A 40 5.59 -11.21 -21.47
N ALA A 41 6.12 -12.14 -22.27
CA ALA A 41 6.52 -11.87 -23.65
C ALA A 41 5.31 -11.47 -24.52
N ALA A 42 4.18 -12.16 -24.37
CA ALA A 42 2.94 -11.86 -25.07
C ALA A 42 2.34 -10.49 -24.67
N SER A 43 2.61 -10.03 -23.45
CA SER A 43 2.17 -8.71 -22.98
C SER A 43 3.02 -7.54 -23.51
N MET A 44 4.21 -7.82 -24.03
CA MET A 44 5.13 -6.79 -24.53
C MET A 44 4.66 -6.27 -25.89
N THR A 45 4.57 -4.94 -26.00
CA THR A 45 4.21 -4.21 -27.21
C THR A 45 5.20 -3.08 -27.41
N LEU A 46 5.33 -2.57 -28.64
CA LEU A 46 6.19 -1.40 -28.92
C LEU A 46 5.82 -0.18 -28.05
N HIS A 47 4.56 -0.09 -27.62
CA HIS A 47 4.07 1.00 -26.79
C HIS A 47 4.41 0.87 -25.29
N ASN A 48 4.69 -0.34 -24.78
CA ASN A 48 4.97 -0.57 -23.36
C ASN A 48 6.41 -1.01 -23.04
N VAL A 49 7.18 -1.47 -24.04
CA VAL A 49 8.59 -1.86 -23.86
C VAL A 49 9.43 -0.70 -23.33
N TRP A 50 9.26 0.50 -23.88
CA TRP A 50 10.00 1.68 -23.41
C TRP A 50 9.69 2.02 -21.94
N PRO A 51 8.41 2.15 -21.51
CA PRO A 51 8.07 2.26 -20.10
C PRO A 51 8.67 1.16 -19.21
N MET A 52 8.65 -0.11 -19.65
CA MET A 52 9.19 -1.24 -18.89
C MET A 52 10.70 -1.10 -18.65
N MET A 53 11.46 -0.76 -19.69
CA MET A 53 12.91 -0.58 -19.60
C MET A 53 13.27 0.60 -18.69
N ARG A 54 12.53 1.72 -18.80
CA ARG A 54 12.72 2.90 -17.93
C ARG A 54 12.55 2.57 -16.46
N VAL A 55 11.51 1.80 -16.13
CA VAL A 55 11.28 1.33 -14.76
C VAL A 55 12.41 0.43 -14.28
N GLY A 56 12.89 -0.50 -15.10
CA GLY A 56 14.01 -1.38 -14.72
C GLY A 56 15.29 -0.62 -14.36
N VAL A 57 15.58 0.49 -15.04
CA VAL A 57 16.73 1.35 -14.73
C VAL A 57 16.47 2.23 -13.51
N ARG A 58 15.26 2.79 -13.37
CA ARG A 58 14.94 3.72 -12.29
C ARG A 58 14.78 3.01 -10.94
N GLU A 59 14.16 1.84 -10.94
CA GLU A 59 13.91 1.02 -9.75
C GLU A 59 15.05 0.01 -9.54
N PHE A 60 16.28 0.37 -9.93
CA PHE A 60 17.42 -0.55 -9.92
C PHE A 60 17.67 -1.14 -8.53
N ASP A 61 17.57 -0.34 -7.46
CA ASP A 61 17.72 -0.81 -6.09
C ASP A 61 16.68 -1.88 -5.72
N LEU A 62 15.43 -1.68 -6.15
CA LEU A 62 14.37 -2.67 -5.95
C LEU A 62 14.66 -3.94 -6.76
N VAL A 63 15.06 -3.81 -8.03
CA VAL A 63 15.43 -4.94 -8.88
C VAL A 63 16.59 -5.73 -8.26
N GLN A 64 17.62 -5.03 -7.77
CA GLN A 64 18.77 -5.63 -7.10
C GLN A 64 18.37 -6.34 -5.80
N TYR A 65 17.52 -5.71 -4.99
CA TYR A 65 16.98 -6.33 -3.78
C TYR A 65 16.22 -7.62 -4.11
N LEU A 66 15.31 -7.59 -5.09
CA LEU A 66 14.54 -8.76 -5.52
C LEU A 66 15.46 -9.86 -6.08
N ALA A 67 16.49 -9.50 -6.85
CA ALA A 67 17.49 -10.45 -7.34
C ALA A 67 18.26 -11.10 -6.17
N GLY A 68 18.64 -10.33 -5.15
CA GLY A 68 19.28 -10.87 -3.95
C GLY A 68 18.38 -11.85 -3.22
N GLN A 69 17.09 -11.54 -3.08
CA GLN A 69 16.08 -12.44 -2.49
C GLN A 69 15.93 -13.76 -3.27
N LEU A 70 16.04 -13.73 -4.61
CA LEU A 70 16.01 -14.95 -5.45
C LEU A 70 17.20 -15.87 -5.20
N MET A 71 18.36 -15.28 -4.85
CA MET A 71 19.60 -16.02 -4.61
C MET A 71 19.68 -16.60 -3.19
N GLN A 72 18.76 -16.23 -2.29
CA GLN A 72 18.77 -16.72 -0.91
C GLN A 72 18.51 -18.22 -0.85
N SER A 73 19.37 -18.91 -0.10
CA SER A 73 19.18 -20.29 0.29
C SER A 73 18.12 -20.41 1.40
N ASP A 74 17.68 -21.64 1.69
CA ASP A 74 16.78 -21.88 2.83
C ASP A 74 17.43 -21.55 4.17
N ASP A 75 18.76 -21.64 4.28
CA ASP A 75 19.50 -21.21 5.48
C ASP A 75 19.49 -19.69 5.63
N ASP A 76 19.70 -18.94 4.55
CA ASP A 76 19.64 -17.46 4.59
C ASP A 76 18.24 -16.96 4.98
N ARG A 77 17.19 -17.62 4.49
CA ARG A 77 15.79 -17.32 4.83
C ARG A 77 15.52 -17.61 6.31
N PHE A 78 16.06 -18.70 6.83
CA PHE A 78 15.93 -19.07 8.24
C PHE A 78 16.74 -18.14 9.16
N ASP A 79 17.92 -17.70 8.74
CA ASP A 79 18.70 -16.69 9.46
C ASP A 79 17.98 -15.34 9.53
N ALA A 80 17.32 -14.93 8.43
CA ALA A 80 16.45 -13.76 8.43
C ALA A 80 15.27 -13.90 9.41
N LEU A 81 14.67 -15.08 9.51
CA LEU A 81 13.62 -15.35 10.51
C LEU A 81 14.14 -15.21 11.94
N LYS A 82 15.33 -15.76 12.23
CA LYS A 82 15.92 -15.68 13.58
C LYS A 82 16.18 -14.25 14.05
N ALA A 83 16.36 -13.30 13.12
CA ALA A 83 16.46 -11.88 13.47
C ALA A 83 15.16 -11.33 14.11
N TYR A 84 14.00 -11.90 13.77
CA TYR A 84 12.69 -11.54 14.33
C TYR A 84 12.23 -12.51 15.43
N PHE A 85 12.60 -13.79 15.32
CA PHE A 85 12.24 -14.83 16.27
C PHE A 85 13.45 -15.73 16.60
N PRO A 86 14.32 -15.31 17.53
CA PRO A 86 15.62 -15.97 17.78
C PRO A 86 15.53 -17.44 18.18
N ASN A 87 14.42 -17.84 18.80
CA ASN A 87 14.20 -19.21 19.28
C ASN A 87 13.54 -20.11 18.22
N ALA A 88 13.45 -19.67 16.97
CA ALA A 88 12.93 -20.48 15.87
C ALA A 88 13.74 -21.78 15.74
N LYS A 89 13.06 -22.92 15.59
CA LYS A 89 13.67 -24.22 15.31
C LYS A 89 13.38 -24.61 13.87
N LYS A 90 14.40 -25.02 13.11
CA LYS A 90 14.29 -25.19 11.66
C LYS A 90 13.22 -26.23 11.27
N GLU A 91 13.04 -27.27 12.08
CA GLU A 91 12.05 -28.33 11.90
C GLU A 91 10.58 -27.86 11.98
N ASP A 92 10.31 -26.72 12.62
CA ASP A 92 8.96 -26.16 12.73
C ASP A 92 8.57 -25.32 11.50
N TRP A 93 9.53 -25.03 10.61
CA TRP A 93 9.33 -24.15 9.46
C TRP A 93 9.50 -24.91 8.16
N ARG A 94 8.65 -24.57 7.20
CA ARG A 94 8.74 -25.08 5.83
C ARG A 94 8.44 -23.95 4.85
N LEU A 95 9.11 -23.99 3.71
CA LEU A 95 8.84 -23.04 2.64
C LEU A 95 7.41 -23.26 2.10
N TRP A 96 6.67 -22.17 1.89
CA TRP A 96 5.31 -22.21 1.37
C TRP A 96 5.12 -21.15 0.27
N GLN A 97 4.62 -21.56 -0.89
CA GLN A 97 4.32 -20.63 -1.97
C GLN A 97 3.02 -19.87 -1.66
N ALA A 98 3.13 -18.60 -1.28
CA ALA A 98 1.98 -17.78 -0.88
C ALA A 98 1.08 -17.35 -2.05
N GLY A 99 1.66 -17.08 -3.23
CA GLY A 99 0.91 -16.63 -4.41
C GLY A 99 1.78 -16.00 -5.49
N GLN A 100 1.11 -15.37 -6.45
CA GLN A 100 1.74 -14.60 -7.53
C GLN A 100 1.15 -13.19 -7.51
N ARG A 101 2.01 -12.20 -7.76
CA ARG A 101 1.64 -10.79 -7.87
C ARG A 101 2.26 -10.23 -9.13
N VAL A 102 1.43 -9.57 -9.94
CA VAL A 102 1.89 -8.82 -11.11
C VAL A 102 1.94 -7.35 -10.73
N GLN A 103 3.07 -6.72 -11.03
CA GLN A 103 3.30 -5.32 -10.70
C GLN A 103 2.93 -4.43 -11.88
N ILE A 104 2.20 -3.35 -11.61
CA ILE A 104 1.71 -2.42 -12.64
C ILE A 104 2.83 -1.43 -13.00
N ILE A 105 3.04 -1.26 -14.31
CA ILE A 105 3.87 -0.21 -14.88
C ILE A 105 2.94 0.72 -15.66
N LYS A 106 2.92 1.99 -15.27
CA LYS A 106 2.12 3.02 -15.94
C LYS A 106 3.03 3.86 -16.81
N LYS A 107 2.57 4.19 -18.02
CA LYS A 107 3.22 5.21 -18.84
C LYS A 107 2.99 6.57 -18.19
N ASP A 108 4.06 7.32 -18.05
CA ASP A 108 4.07 8.67 -17.51
C ASP A 108 4.64 9.61 -18.58
N GLU A 109 4.08 10.81 -18.71
CA GLU A 109 4.44 11.74 -19.79
C GLU A 109 5.85 12.29 -19.59
N ASP A 110 6.24 12.56 -18.34
CA ASP A 110 7.55 13.10 -18.00
C ASP A 110 8.58 12.00 -17.82
N GLN A 111 8.18 10.91 -17.16
CA GLN A 111 9.11 9.87 -16.71
C GLN A 111 9.19 8.67 -17.66
N GLY A 112 8.33 8.60 -18.68
CA GLY A 112 8.28 7.53 -19.68
C GLY A 112 7.70 6.21 -19.15
N GLY A 113 7.92 5.88 -17.88
CA GLY A 113 7.32 4.74 -17.18
C GLY A 113 7.54 4.84 -15.68
N VAL A 114 6.49 4.54 -14.90
CA VAL A 114 6.55 4.54 -13.43
C VAL A 114 5.99 3.24 -12.87
N LEU A 115 6.70 2.69 -11.89
CA LEU A 115 6.21 1.57 -11.10
C LEU A 115 5.11 2.07 -10.16
N LYS A 116 3.92 1.45 -10.21
CA LYS A 116 2.80 1.81 -9.33
C LYS A 116 2.75 0.94 -8.09
N LEU A 117 3.39 1.40 -7.02
CA LEU A 117 3.29 0.75 -5.72
C LEU A 117 1.93 1.10 -5.08
N GLY A 118 1.18 0.08 -4.67
CA GLY A 118 -0.12 0.26 -4.00
C GLY A 118 -1.32 0.00 -4.92
N THR A 119 -2.29 0.90 -4.88
CA THR A 119 -3.62 0.71 -5.48
C THR A 119 -3.85 1.73 -6.60
N GLU A 120 -4.31 1.28 -7.77
CA GLU A 120 -4.65 2.13 -8.91
C GLU A 120 -6.12 1.94 -9.29
N VAL A 121 -6.86 3.04 -9.40
CA VAL A 121 -8.22 3.05 -9.96
C VAL A 121 -8.15 3.27 -11.46
N VAL A 122 -8.55 2.25 -12.22
CA VAL A 122 -8.77 2.31 -13.67
C VAL A 122 -10.27 2.36 -13.95
N ALA A 123 -10.68 3.17 -14.92
CA ALA A 123 -12.07 3.25 -15.36
C ALA A 123 -12.11 3.20 -16.88
N SER A 124 -13.17 2.60 -17.43
CA SER A 124 -13.44 2.68 -18.86
C SER A 124 -13.70 4.13 -19.25
N LYS A 125 -13.46 4.44 -20.53
CA LYS A 125 -13.61 5.80 -21.06
C LYS A 125 -15.03 6.36 -20.87
N ASP A 126 -16.03 5.50 -20.92
CA ASP A 126 -17.44 5.80 -20.73
C ASP A 126 -17.90 5.72 -19.26
N GLY A 127 -17.02 5.31 -18.33
CA GLY A 127 -17.31 5.15 -16.91
C GLY A 127 -18.25 3.99 -16.56
N SER A 128 -18.59 3.13 -17.52
CA SER A 128 -19.51 1.99 -17.28
C SER A 128 -18.89 0.91 -16.38
N ILE A 129 -17.56 0.80 -16.35
CA ILE A 129 -16.83 -0.12 -15.49
C ILE A 129 -15.61 0.56 -14.89
N ALA A 130 -15.35 0.26 -13.61
CA ALA A 130 -14.12 0.63 -12.95
C ALA A 130 -13.53 -0.56 -12.21
N GLY A 131 -12.20 -0.65 -12.25
CA GLY A 131 -11.41 -1.66 -11.59
C GLY A 131 -10.43 -1.03 -10.63
N LEU A 132 -10.22 -1.71 -9.50
CA LEU A 132 -9.18 -1.38 -8.55
C LEU A 132 -8.08 -2.42 -8.70
N LEU A 133 -6.90 -1.97 -9.13
CA LEU A 133 -5.75 -2.82 -9.39
C LEU A 133 -4.68 -2.62 -8.32
N GLY A 134 -4.03 -3.70 -7.90
CA GLY A 134 -2.91 -3.65 -6.97
C GLY A 134 -3.26 -4.11 -5.56
N ALA A 135 -2.66 -3.49 -4.55
CA ALA A 135 -2.86 -3.85 -3.16
C ALA A 135 -4.33 -3.68 -2.75
N SER A 136 -4.84 -4.59 -1.91
CA SER A 136 -6.17 -4.41 -1.33
C SER A 136 -6.14 -3.18 -0.43
N PRO A 137 -7.08 -2.22 -0.60
CA PRO A 137 -7.10 -1.01 0.19
C PRO A 137 -7.51 -1.36 1.62
N GLY A 138 -6.74 -0.86 2.59
CA GLY A 138 -7.08 -0.92 4.00
C GLY A 138 -8.09 0.16 4.38
N ALA A 139 -8.51 0.19 5.64
CA ALA A 139 -9.48 1.16 6.14
C ALA A 139 -9.06 2.62 5.85
N SER A 140 -7.78 2.95 6.01
CA SER A 140 -7.23 4.29 5.79
C SER A 140 -7.14 4.70 4.32
N THR A 141 -7.17 3.76 3.37
CA THR A 141 -7.02 4.05 1.94
C THR A 141 -8.31 3.85 1.14
N ALA A 142 -9.25 3.05 1.63
CA ALA A 142 -10.50 2.77 0.93
C ALA A 142 -11.35 4.03 0.68
N ALA A 143 -11.54 4.86 1.71
CA ALA A 143 -12.35 6.08 1.59
C ALA A 143 -11.82 7.07 0.54
N PRO A 144 -10.54 7.52 0.57
CA PRO A 144 -10.03 8.44 -0.44
C PRO A 144 -10.07 7.83 -1.85
N ILE A 145 -9.79 6.54 -2.00
CA ILE A 145 -9.87 5.85 -3.29
C ILE A 145 -11.29 5.88 -3.87
N MET A 146 -12.31 5.70 -3.03
CA MET A 146 -13.71 5.78 -3.47
C MET A 146 -14.12 7.20 -3.86
N LEU A 147 -13.60 8.22 -3.17
CA LEU A 147 -13.80 9.61 -3.57
C LEU A 147 -13.17 9.92 -4.93
N ASP A 148 -11.94 9.44 -5.18
CA ASP A 148 -11.27 9.55 -6.48
C ASP A 148 -12.04 8.82 -7.59
N LEU A 149 -12.57 7.63 -7.29
CA LEU A 149 -13.42 6.89 -8.21
C LEU A 149 -14.68 7.67 -8.57
N MET A 150 -15.35 8.27 -7.57
CA MET A 150 -16.53 9.11 -7.80
C MET A 150 -16.20 10.33 -8.68
N GLN A 151 -15.04 10.95 -8.50
CA GLN A 151 -14.58 12.06 -9.36
C GLN A 151 -14.39 11.62 -10.81
N LYS A 152 -13.85 10.41 -11.03
CA LYS A 152 -13.61 9.86 -12.38
C LYS A 152 -14.88 9.41 -13.07
N VAL A 153 -15.72 8.63 -12.39
CA VAL A 153 -16.86 7.91 -13.00
C VAL A 153 -18.17 8.67 -12.86
N PHE A 154 -18.36 9.41 -11.76
CA PHE A 154 -19.61 10.10 -11.46
C PHE A 154 -19.45 11.62 -11.47
N LYS A 155 -18.49 12.15 -12.22
CA LYS A 155 -18.12 13.59 -12.25
C LYS A 155 -19.31 14.55 -12.20
N ASN A 156 -20.29 14.36 -13.07
CA ASN A 156 -21.46 15.24 -13.16
C ASN A 156 -22.36 15.15 -11.92
N LYS A 157 -22.55 13.94 -11.37
CA LYS A 157 -23.30 13.76 -10.13
C LYS A 157 -22.54 14.32 -8.95
N LEU A 158 -21.23 14.08 -8.88
CA LEU A 158 -20.37 14.61 -7.84
C LEU A 158 -20.39 16.15 -7.82
N ALA A 159 -20.45 16.80 -8.98
CA ALA A 159 -20.58 18.25 -9.09
C ALA A 159 -21.98 18.79 -8.74
N SER A 160 -22.99 17.92 -8.58
CA SER A 160 -24.35 18.35 -8.24
C SER A 160 -24.48 18.73 -6.77
N ALA A 161 -25.29 19.74 -6.49
CA ALA A 161 -25.55 20.19 -5.11
C ALA A 161 -26.01 19.05 -4.18
N PRO A 162 -26.96 18.16 -4.56
CA PRO A 162 -27.40 17.09 -3.67
C PRO A 162 -26.28 16.12 -3.24
N TRP A 163 -25.32 15.84 -4.11
CA TRP A 163 -24.17 14.98 -3.77
C TRP A 163 -23.12 15.72 -2.96
N GLN A 164 -22.87 17.00 -3.27
CA GLN A 164 -21.98 17.83 -2.46
C GLN A 164 -22.49 17.94 -1.02
N ASP A 165 -23.78 18.20 -0.85
CA ASP A 165 -24.43 18.27 0.48
C ASP A 165 -24.30 16.93 1.21
N LYS A 166 -24.59 15.81 0.51
CA LYS A 166 -24.49 14.49 1.12
C LYS A 166 -23.06 14.10 1.48
N LEU A 167 -22.08 14.46 0.66
CA LEU A 167 -20.68 14.17 0.93
C LEU A 167 -20.18 14.96 2.13
N ARG A 168 -20.51 16.24 2.25
CA ARG A 168 -20.14 17.05 3.43
C ARG A 168 -20.85 16.59 4.70
N GLN A 169 -22.00 15.93 4.58
CA GLN A 169 -22.64 15.27 5.73
C GLN A 169 -21.85 14.05 6.22
N ILE A 170 -21.27 13.26 5.30
CA ILE A 170 -20.54 12.02 5.63
C ILE A 170 -19.08 12.31 5.99
N VAL A 171 -18.46 13.24 5.26
CA VAL A 171 -17.06 13.66 5.39
C VAL A 171 -17.05 15.19 5.51
N PRO A 172 -17.21 15.74 6.72
CA PRO A 172 -17.31 17.20 6.94
C PRO A 172 -16.13 17.98 6.36
N SER A 173 -14.92 17.41 6.47
CA SER A 173 -13.68 17.95 5.92
C SER A 173 -13.55 17.87 4.39
N TYR A 174 -14.52 17.32 3.66
CA TYR A 174 -14.40 17.10 2.20
C TYR A 174 -14.12 18.39 1.42
N GLY A 175 -13.01 18.41 0.68
CA GLY A 175 -12.53 19.57 -0.08
C GLY A 175 -11.67 20.56 0.73
N THR A 176 -11.33 20.23 1.97
CA THR A 176 -10.41 21.00 2.80
C THR A 176 -9.04 20.32 2.83
N HIS A 177 -7.97 21.09 2.58
CA HIS A 177 -6.60 20.64 2.80
C HIS A 177 -6.25 20.78 4.29
N LEU A 178 -6.58 19.77 5.09
CA LEU A 178 -6.37 19.78 6.55
C LEU A 178 -4.91 20.08 6.94
N ASN A 179 -3.94 19.55 6.22
CA ASN A 179 -2.51 19.79 6.50
C ASN A 179 -2.09 21.27 6.45
N GLU A 180 -2.90 22.13 5.83
CA GLU A 180 -2.64 23.57 5.70
C GLU A 180 -3.41 24.41 6.74
N ASP A 181 -4.25 23.78 7.55
CA ASP A 181 -5.17 24.46 8.48
C ASP A 181 -5.21 23.71 9.82
N PRO A 182 -4.29 24.04 10.76
CA PRO A 182 -4.19 23.38 12.06
C PRO A 182 -5.51 23.42 12.85
N ASP A 183 -6.23 24.53 12.80
CA ASP A 183 -7.48 24.64 13.57
C ASP A 183 -8.54 23.68 13.03
N LYS A 184 -8.65 23.51 11.70
CA LYS A 184 -9.54 22.50 11.12
C LYS A 184 -9.09 21.06 11.38
N VAL A 185 -7.78 20.80 11.51
CA VAL A 185 -7.29 19.49 11.94
C VAL A 185 -7.79 19.18 13.35
N VAL A 186 -7.65 20.12 14.29
CA VAL A 186 -8.11 19.93 15.67
C VAL A 186 -9.62 19.74 15.72
N GLU A 187 -10.37 20.53 14.94
CA GLU A 187 -11.83 20.41 14.85
C GLU A 187 -12.26 19.01 14.36
N GLU A 188 -11.73 18.55 13.22
CA GLU A 188 -12.08 17.25 12.64
C GLU A 188 -11.61 16.08 13.53
N TRP A 189 -10.43 16.20 14.14
CA TRP A 189 -9.89 15.18 15.03
C TRP A 189 -10.74 15.08 16.30
N ARG A 190 -11.14 16.21 16.91
CA ARG A 190 -12.05 16.20 18.06
C ARG A 190 -13.40 15.60 17.70
N TYR A 191 -14.00 16.03 16.60
CA TYR A 191 -15.27 15.49 16.10
C TYR A 191 -15.20 13.96 15.91
N THR A 192 -14.14 13.48 15.26
CA THR A 192 -13.95 12.05 15.00
C THR A 192 -13.70 11.27 16.29
N SER A 193 -12.87 11.80 17.20
CA SER A 193 -12.63 11.19 18.51
C SER A 193 -13.92 11.09 19.34
N GLU A 194 -14.74 12.14 19.40
CA GLU A 194 -16.01 12.12 20.11
C GLU A 194 -16.98 11.09 19.53
N LEU A 195 -17.12 11.04 18.20
CA LEU A 195 -18.01 10.11 17.51
C LEU A 195 -17.59 8.64 17.71
N LEU A 196 -16.29 8.38 17.69
CA LEU A 196 -15.71 7.04 17.85
C LEU A 196 -15.43 6.68 19.32
N GLN A 197 -15.74 7.58 20.27
CA GLN A 197 -15.50 7.40 21.70
C GLN A 197 -14.02 7.16 22.04
N LEU A 198 -13.12 7.83 21.31
CA LEU A 198 -11.68 7.82 21.52
C LEU A 198 -11.25 8.96 22.44
N THR A 199 -10.02 8.89 22.94
CA THR A 199 -9.42 9.99 23.69
C THR A 199 -9.34 11.26 22.83
N PRO A 200 -9.59 12.45 23.40
CA PRO A 200 -9.42 13.70 22.71
C PRO A 200 -7.98 13.87 22.18
N PRO A 201 -7.81 14.53 21.02
CA PRO A 201 -6.49 14.75 20.47
C PRO A 201 -5.62 15.63 21.38
N PRO A 202 -4.29 15.41 21.39
CA PRO A 202 -3.37 16.34 22.03
C PRO A 202 -3.40 17.70 21.32
N ASP A 203 -2.97 18.75 22.03
CA ASP A 203 -2.76 20.05 21.39
C ASP A 203 -1.69 19.93 20.30
N ILE A 204 -2.00 20.43 19.10
CA ILE A 204 -1.07 20.47 17.98
C ILE A 204 -0.32 21.81 17.94
N ASP A 205 0.91 21.76 17.44
CA ASP A 205 1.68 22.98 17.17
C ASP A 205 1.03 23.77 16.03
N ARG A 206 0.72 25.04 16.30
CA ARG A 206 0.10 25.97 15.35
C ARG A 206 1.15 26.86 14.67
N GLN A 207 2.45 26.63 14.91
CA GLN A 207 3.50 27.39 14.26
C GLN A 207 3.63 26.99 12.78
N PRO A 208 3.52 27.96 11.84
CA PRO A 208 3.75 27.69 10.43
C PRO A 208 5.23 27.32 10.19
N GLY A 209 5.49 26.13 9.64
CA GLY A 209 6.81 25.81 9.06
C GLY A 209 7.66 24.76 9.76
N ALA A 210 7.20 24.12 10.84
CA ALA A 210 7.89 22.96 11.39
C ALA A 210 7.42 21.67 10.69
N ASN A 211 7.79 21.47 9.43
CA ASN A 211 7.90 20.10 8.91
C ASN A 211 9.27 19.60 9.38
N PRO A 212 9.39 18.88 10.52
CA PRO A 212 10.65 18.21 10.81
C PRO A 212 10.98 17.31 9.62
N PRO A 213 12.24 17.26 9.16
CA PRO A 213 12.62 16.29 8.15
C PRO A 213 12.26 14.90 8.68
N ILE A 214 11.24 14.28 8.09
CA ILE A 214 10.89 12.90 8.38
C ILE A 214 12.00 12.07 7.74
N ASP A 215 13.02 11.72 8.52
CA ASP A 215 14.00 10.70 8.17
C ASP A 215 13.40 9.34 8.56
N PRO A 216 12.86 8.55 7.61
CA PRO A 216 12.18 7.29 7.91
C PRO A 216 13.12 6.23 8.51
N ILE A 217 14.44 6.47 8.55
CA ILE A 217 15.45 5.52 9.02
C ILE A 217 15.86 5.79 10.48
N LYS A 218 15.62 7.00 11.01
CA LYS A 218 16.13 7.42 12.34
C LYS A 218 15.08 7.67 13.41
N GLN A 219 13.81 7.36 13.18
CA GLN A 219 12.84 7.42 14.28
C GLN A 219 13.20 6.35 15.32
N PRO A 220 13.47 6.72 16.59
CA PRO A 220 13.32 5.76 17.67
C PRO A 220 11.85 5.32 17.64
N HIS A 221 11.61 4.01 17.58
CA HIS A 221 10.28 3.45 17.81
C HIS A 221 9.85 3.83 19.23
N VAL A 222 9.22 4.98 19.38
CA VAL A 222 8.44 5.29 20.56
C VAL A 222 7.03 4.88 20.19
N ASP A 223 6.69 3.63 20.53
CA ASP A 223 5.31 3.15 20.53
C ASP A 223 4.55 4.02 21.55
N THR A 224 3.87 5.06 21.05
CA THR A 224 2.94 5.86 21.84
C THR A 224 1.52 5.35 21.63
N ASP A 225 1.34 4.04 21.65
CA ASP A 225 0.00 3.45 21.74
C ASP A 225 -0.42 3.45 23.22
N PRO A 226 -1.34 4.35 23.65
CA PRO A 226 -1.82 4.38 25.02
C PRO A 226 -2.59 3.10 25.41
N ASP A 227 -3.05 2.30 24.43
CA ASP A 227 -3.78 1.05 24.69
C ASP A 227 -2.85 -0.13 25.01
N LEU A 228 -1.53 0.02 24.83
CA LEU A 228 -0.52 -0.98 25.21
C LEU A 228 0.03 -0.79 26.63
N GLN A 229 -0.43 0.22 27.38
CA GLN A 229 -0.02 0.48 28.77
C GLN A 229 -0.98 -0.06 29.84
N LEU A 230 -1.85 -1.01 29.49
CA LEU A 230 -2.75 -1.71 30.43
C LEU A 230 -2.33 -3.17 30.67
#